data_AF-A0A097EMN5-F1
#
_entry.id   AF-A0A097EMN5-F1
#
_cell.length_a   1.000
_cell.length_b   1.000
_cell.length_c   1.000
_cell.angle_alpha   90.00
_cell.angle_beta   90.00
_cell.angle_gamma   90.00
#
_symmetry.space_group_name_H-M   'P 1'
#
loop_
_entity.id
_entity.type
_entity.pdbx_description
1 polymer ?
#
loop_
_entity_poly.entity_id
_entity_poly.type
_entity_poly.pdbx_seq_one_letter_code
_entity_poly.pdbx_strand_id
1 'polypeptide(L)'
;MRKKSLFVFILLLVLTIVAAVLFYRFAEWYAQAMGEIFSYIVIISFSLFVFSPFKFMKDKKANISIVSYVKYLGISIFALAKVIANICKEVVTTVNYILKRFFMKTTPKKKELDQDSLNS
;
A
#
# COMPACT_ATOMS: atom_id res chain seq x y z
N MET A 1 -40.68 0.58 10.83
CA MET A 1 -39.22 0.30 10.99
C MET A 1 -38.75 0.84 12.34
N ARG A 2 -37.97 0.07 13.14
CA ARG A 2 -37.50 0.50 14.47
C ARG A 2 -36.58 1.72 14.34
N LYS A 3 -36.78 2.79 15.14
CA LYS A 3 -36.01 4.06 15.10
C LYS A 3 -34.48 3.89 15.02
N LYS A 4 -33.93 2.83 15.65
CA LYS A 4 -32.50 2.46 15.58
C LYS A 4 -32.02 2.11 14.16
N SER A 5 -32.85 1.46 13.34
CA SER A 5 -32.52 1.11 11.96
C SER A 5 -32.44 2.33 11.05
N LEU A 6 -33.25 3.35 11.32
CA LEU A 6 -33.30 4.58 10.55
C LEU A 6 -32.06 5.45 10.82
N PHE A 7 -31.63 5.52 12.08
CA PHE A 7 -30.39 6.21 12.46
C PHE A 7 -29.15 5.58 11.81
N VAL A 8 -29.03 4.25 11.86
CA VAL A 8 -27.91 3.53 11.22
C VAL A 8 -27.92 3.76 9.71
N PHE A 9 -29.09 3.73 9.07
CA PHE A 9 -29.21 3.99 7.63
C PHE A 9 -28.77 5.41 7.26
N ILE A 10 -29.23 6.42 8.00
CA ILE A 10 -28.83 7.82 7.78
C ILE A 10 -27.32 7.99 8.01
N LEU A 11 -26.77 7.42 9.08
CA LEU A 11 -25.33 7.45 9.37
C LEU A 11 -24.52 6.85 8.21
N LEU A 12 -24.97 5.71 7.69
CA LEU A 12 -24.32 5.02 6.58
C LEU A 12 -24.39 5.85 5.30
N LEU A 13 -25.51 6.51 5.06
CA LEU A 13 -25.72 7.40 3.91
C LEU A 13 -24.80 8.63 3.98
N VAL A 14 -24.68 9.26 5.15
CA VAL A 14 -23.74 10.37 5.39
C VAL A 14 -22.29 9.90 5.22
N LEU A 15 -21.92 8.76 5.78
CA LEU A 15 -20.58 8.16 5.60
C LEU A 15 -20.25 7.91 4.13
N THR A 16 -21.23 7.44 3.36
CA THR A 16 -21.07 7.18 1.93
C THR A 16 -20.86 8.47 1.15
N ILE A 17 -21.63 9.52 1.46
CA ILE A 17 -21.46 10.85 0.83
C ILE A 17 -20.08 11.43 1.17
N VAL A 18 -19.69 11.42 2.45
CA VAL A 18 -18.40 11.93 2.89
C VAL A 18 -17.25 11.16 2.23
N ALA A 19 -17.34 9.83 2.18
CA ALA A 19 -16.36 8.99 1.49
C ALA A 19 -16.29 9.34 0.00
N ALA A 20 -17.43 9.50 -0.69
CA ALA A 20 -17.46 9.85 -2.11
C ALA A 20 -16.83 11.23 -2.39
N VAL A 21 -17.11 12.24 -1.56
CA VAL A 21 -16.52 13.59 -1.69
C VAL A 21 -15.01 13.56 -1.48
N LEU A 22 -14.55 12.86 -0.44
CA LEU A 22 -13.12 12.66 -0.20
C LEU A 22 -12.45 11.92 -1.36
N PHE A 23 -13.13 10.91 -1.90
CA PHE A 23 -12.63 10.13 -3.02
C PHE A 23 -12.54 10.95 -4.32
N TYR A 24 -13.52 11.80 -4.58
CA TYR A 24 -13.52 12.72 -5.71
C TYR A 24 -12.37 13.73 -5.62
N ARG A 25 -12.20 14.40 -4.46
CA ARG A 25 -11.08 15.32 -4.22
C ARG A 25 -9.73 14.62 -4.35
N PHE A 26 -9.62 13.39 -3.86
CA PHE A 26 -8.41 12.60 -3.99
C PHE A 26 -8.13 12.24 -5.45
N ALA A 27 -9.14 11.85 -6.22
CA ALA A 27 -9.02 11.51 -7.63
C ALA A 27 -8.64 12.71 -8.51
N GLU A 28 -9.18 13.91 -8.26
CA GLU A 28 -8.78 15.15 -8.95
C GLU A 28 -7.30 15.49 -8.66
N TRP A 29 -6.90 15.47 -7.38
CA TRP A 29 -5.52 15.74 -7.00
C TRP A 29 -4.54 14.74 -7.64
N TYR A 30 -4.93 13.46 -7.68
CA TYR A 30 -4.13 12.41 -8.32
C TYR A 30 -4.09 12.53 -9.85
N ALA A 31 -5.20 12.90 -10.49
CA ALA A 31 -5.27 13.14 -11.95
C ALA A 31 -4.29 14.24 -12.35
N GLN A 32 -4.22 15.30 -11.54
CA GLN A 32 -3.35 16.45 -11.80
C GLN A 32 -1.86 16.11 -11.59
N ALA A 33 -1.55 15.17 -10.68
CA ALA A 33 -0.19 14.76 -10.37
C ALA A 33 0.38 13.66 -11.29
N MET A 34 -0.46 12.72 -11.77
CA MET A 34 0.00 11.53 -12.51
C MET A 34 -0.76 11.25 -13.83
N GLY A 35 -1.79 12.04 -14.16
CA GLY A 35 -2.62 11.86 -15.36
C GLY A 35 -3.85 10.97 -15.13
N GLU A 36 -4.86 11.10 -16.02
CA GLU A 36 -6.19 10.48 -15.85
C GLU A 36 -6.17 8.95 -15.74
N ILE A 37 -5.23 8.28 -16.41
CA ILE A 37 -5.06 6.82 -16.35
C ILE A 37 -4.83 6.35 -14.91
N PHE A 38 -4.07 7.11 -14.12
CA PHE A 38 -3.81 6.77 -12.72
C PHE A 38 -5.04 6.96 -11.84
N SER A 39 -5.95 7.88 -12.17
CA SER A 39 -7.22 8.04 -11.46
C SER A 39 -8.12 6.81 -11.61
N TYR A 40 -8.18 6.20 -12.79
CA TYR A 40 -8.88 4.93 -12.99
C TYR A 40 -8.28 3.80 -12.15
N ILE A 41 -6.95 3.72 -12.07
CA ILE A 41 -6.26 2.72 -11.23
C ILE A 41 -6.64 2.91 -9.77
N VAL A 42 -6.71 4.14 -9.27
CA VAL A 42 -7.13 4.46 -7.90
C VAL A 42 -8.60 4.06 -7.66
N ILE A 43 -9.51 4.38 -8.58
CA ILE A 43 -10.93 3.99 -8.48
C ILE A 43 -11.10 2.46 -8.43
N ILE A 44 -10.44 1.74 -9.33
CA ILE A 44 -10.49 0.28 -9.40
C ILE A 44 -9.91 -0.32 -8.11
N SER A 45 -8.76 0.19 -7.65
CA SER A 45 -8.09 -0.27 -6.43
C SER A 45 -8.97 -0.07 -5.20
N PHE A 46 -9.63 1.09 -5.09
CA PHE A 46 -10.51 1.37 -3.96
C PHE A 46 -11.78 0.54 -4.01
N SER A 47 -12.36 0.33 -5.19
CA SER A 47 -13.50 -0.57 -5.36
C SER A 47 -13.15 -1.99 -4.89
N LEU A 48 -12.00 -2.52 -5.34
CA LEU A 48 -11.49 -3.82 -4.87
C LEU A 48 -11.26 -3.84 -3.36
N PHE A 49 -10.79 -2.73 -2.79
CA PHE A 49 -10.57 -2.60 -1.36
C PHE A 49 -11.88 -2.60 -0.55
N VAL A 50 -12.92 -1.89 -1.00
CA VAL A 50 -14.25 -1.89 -0.37
C VAL A 50 -14.90 -3.27 -0.42
N PHE A 51 -14.64 -4.05 -1.48
CA PHE A 51 -15.14 -5.42 -1.62
C PHE A 51 -14.27 -6.48 -0.91
N SER A 52 -13.02 -6.17 -0.58
CA SER A 52 -12.08 -7.06 0.11
C SER A 52 -12.66 -7.75 1.37
N PRO A 53 -13.37 -7.05 2.28
CA PRO A 53 -13.90 -7.66 3.50
C PRO A 53 -14.92 -8.76 3.21
N PHE A 54 -15.70 -8.64 2.13
CA PHE A 54 -16.68 -9.65 1.74
C PHE A 54 -16.03 -10.96 1.32
N LYS A 55 -14.87 -10.90 0.65
CA LYS A 55 -14.08 -12.09 0.34
C LYS A 55 -13.62 -12.78 1.63
N PHE A 56 -13.08 -12.03 2.59
CA PHE A 56 -12.66 -12.58 3.89
C PHE A 56 -13.81 -13.14 4.72
N MET A 57 -14.99 -12.49 4.70
CA MET A 57 -16.19 -13.00 5.36
C MET A 57 -16.66 -14.32 4.73
N LYS A 58 -16.64 -14.39 3.38
CA LYS A 58 -16.96 -15.62 2.64
C LYS A 58 -15.99 -16.75 2.98
N ASP A 59 -14.68 -16.48 2.93
CA ASP A 59 -13.65 -17.49 3.19
C ASP A 59 -13.69 -18.02 4.63
N LYS A 60 -14.05 -17.16 5.60
CA LYS A 60 -14.14 -17.53 7.03
C LYS A 60 -15.53 -17.96 7.48
N LYS A 61 -16.50 -18.11 6.56
CA LYS A 61 -17.92 -18.42 6.86
C LYS A 61 -18.48 -17.51 7.98
N ALA A 62 -18.06 -16.26 7.99
CA ALA A 62 -18.46 -15.30 9.03
C ALA A 62 -19.85 -14.74 8.73
N ASN A 63 -20.62 -14.47 9.79
CA ASN A 63 -21.95 -13.89 9.63
C ASN A 63 -21.86 -12.47 9.04
N ILE A 64 -22.71 -12.16 8.06
CA ILE A 64 -22.74 -10.87 7.37
C ILE A 64 -23.36 -9.85 8.32
N SER A 65 -22.51 -9.13 9.03
CA SER A 65 -22.89 -8.07 9.97
C SER A 65 -21.95 -6.88 9.83
N ILE A 66 -22.41 -5.69 10.24
CA ILE A 66 -21.59 -4.47 10.22
C ILE A 66 -20.31 -4.65 11.06
N VAL A 67 -20.42 -5.35 12.19
CA VAL A 67 -19.27 -5.65 13.08
C VAL A 67 -18.25 -6.54 12.36
N SER A 68 -18.73 -7.58 11.66
CA SER A 68 -17.88 -8.43 10.84
C SER A 68 -17.20 -7.62 9.73
N TYR A 69 -17.97 -6.80 9.01
CA TYR A 69 -17.45 -5.96 7.93
C TYR A 69 -16.32 -5.05 8.40
N VAL A 70 -16.51 -4.31 9.49
CA VAL A 70 -15.49 -3.42 10.07
C VAL A 70 -14.26 -4.22 10.52
N LYS A 71 -14.45 -5.38 11.18
CA LYS A 71 -13.36 -6.26 11.60
C LYS A 71 -12.51 -6.71 10.42
N TYR A 72 -13.14 -7.18 9.34
CA TYR A 72 -12.43 -7.67 8.16
C TYR A 72 -11.83 -6.54 7.32
N LEU A 73 -12.46 -5.36 7.30
CA LEU A 73 -11.88 -4.17 6.68
C LEU A 73 -10.60 -3.74 7.40
N GLY A 74 -10.58 -3.78 8.73
CA GLY A 74 -9.35 -3.58 9.52
C GLY A 74 -8.26 -4.61 9.20
N ILE A 75 -8.63 -5.89 9.01
CA ILE A 75 -7.69 -6.94 8.57
C ILE A 75 -7.15 -6.64 7.16
N SER A 76 -8.00 -6.18 6.24
CA SER A 76 -7.57 -5.78 4.89
C SER A 76 -6.59 -4.60 4.92
N ILE A 77 -6.83 -3.58 5.75
CA ILE A 77 -5.89 -2.45 5.96
C ILE A 77 -4.55 -2.98 6.48
N PHE A 78 -4.58 -3.85 7.49
CA PHE A 78 -3.36 -4.38 8.09
C PHE A 78 -2.55 -5.22 7.09
N ALA A 79 -3.23 -6.05 6.29
CA ALA A 79 -2.58 -6.82 5.23
C ALA A 79 -1.93 -5.90 4.19
N LEU A 80 -2.63 -4.84 3.77
CA LEU A 80 -2.10 -3.84 2.83
C LEU A 80 -0.86 -3.13 3.40
N ALA A 81 -0.90 -2.70 4.66
CA ALA A 81 0.23 -2.07 5.33
C ALA A 81 1.46 -2.99 5.38
N LYS A 82 1.25 -4.29 5.60
CA LYS A 82 2.34 -5.28 5.60
C LYS A 82 2.97 -5.44 4.21
N VAL A 83 2.17 -5.41 3.14
CA VAL A 83 2.66 -5.42 1.76
C VAL A 83 3.52 -4.18 1.49
N ILE A 84 3.02 -2.99 1.86
CA ILE A 84 3.76 -1.73 1.70
C ILE A 84 5.09 -1.78 2.47
N ALA A 85 5.07 -2.26 3.72
CA ALA A 85 6.28 -2.39 4.53
C ALA A 85 7.32 -3.33 3.89
N ASN A 86 6.89 -4.45 3.28
CA ASN A 86 7.78 -5.35 2.56
C ASN A 86 8.36 -4.70 1.29
N ILE A 87 7.54 -3.98 0.52
CA ILE A 87 8.02 -3.23 -0.66
C ILE A 87 9.08 -2.21 -0.22
N CYS A 88 8.82 -1.43 0.84
CA CYS A 88 9.79 -0.48 1.37
C CYS A 88 11.10 -1.15 1.79
N LYS A 89 11.04 -2.33 2.42
CA LYS A 89 12.24 -3.10 2.77
C LYS A 89 13.05 -3.50 1.53
N GLU A 90 12.40 -3.96 0.48
CA GLU A 90 13.07 -4.33 -0.77
C GLU A 90 13.69 -3.11 -1.47
N VAL A 91 13.01 -1.97 -1.48
CA VAL A 91 13.55 -0.70 -1.99
C VAL A 91 14.79 -0.28 -1.21
N VAL A 92 14.72 -0.27 0.13
CA VAL A 92 15.87 0.07 0.98
C VAL A 92 17.03 -0.89 0.74
N THR A 93 16.76 -2.18 0.61
CA THR A 93 17.79 -3.20 0.34
C THR A 93 18.45 -2.97 -1.03
N THR A 94 17.66 -2.69 -2.05
CA THR A 94 18.13 -2.38 -3.40
C THR A 94 18.96 -1.10 -3.43
N VAL A 95 18.49 -0.04 -2.78
CA VAL A 95 19.23 1.23 -2.65
C VAL A 95 20.55 1.01 -1.90
N ASN A 96 20.53 0.27 -0.79
CA ASN A 96 21.73 -0.03 -0.02
C ASN A 96 22.72 -0.89 -0.83
N TYR A 97 22.23 -1.82 -1.67
CA TYR A 97 23.05 -2.60 -2.58
C TYR A 97 23.71 -1.72 -3.66
N ILE A 98 22.94 -0.81 -4.27
CA ILE A 98 23.44 0.14 -5.27
C ILE A 98 24.48 1.08 -4.64
N LEU A 99 24.18 1.64 -3.46
CA LEU A 99 25.10 2.51 -2.72
C LEU A 99 26.39 1.78 -2.35
N LYS A 100 26.31 0.57 -1.79
CA LYS A 100 27.50 -0.25 -1.51
C LYS A 100 28.32 -0.50 -2.77
N ARG A 101 27.67 -0.85 -3.89
CA ARG A 101 28.36 -1.09 -5.17
C ARG A 101 29.03 0.17 -5.73
N PHE A 102 28.44 1.34 -5.52
CA PHE A 102 29.03 2.62 -5.91
C PHE A 102 30.22 3.01 -5.02
N PHE A 103 30.11 2.87 -3.70
CA PHE A 103 31.17 3.23 -2.76
C PHE A 103 32.34 2.22 -2.72
N MET A 104 32.09 0.94 -2.99
CA MET A 104 33.12 -0.11 -2.98
C MET A 104 33.97 -0.14 -4.26
N LYS A 105 33.57 0.60 -5.30
CA LYS A 105 34.35 0.74 -6.55
C LYS A 105 35.54 1.71 -6.42
N THR A 106 35.66 2.40 -5.28
CA THR A 106 36.69 3.43 -5.02
C THR A 106 37.86 2.96 -4.15
N THR A 107 37.91 1.68 -3.77
CA THR A 107 39.14 1.14 -3.15
C THR A 107 39.99 0.52 -4.25
N PRO A 108 41.05 1.18 -4.74
CA PRO A 108 41.95 0.57 -5.70
C PRO A 108 42.55 -0.69 -5.06
N LYS A 109 42.64 -1.74 -5.87
CA LYS A 109 43.37 -2.98 -5.57
C LYS A 109 44.72 -2.64 -4.93
N LYS A 110 44.87 -2.86 -3.63
CA LYS A 110 46.20 -3.07 -3.03
C LYS A 110 46.61 -4.52 -3.31
N LYS A 111 46.87 -4.83 -4.59
CA LYS A 111 47.46 -6.08 -5.07
C LYS A 111 48.22 -5.81 -6.38
N GLU A 112 49.24 -4.96 -6.32
CA GLU A 112 50.21 -4.79 -7.42
C GLU A 112 51.48 -4.04 -6.95
N LEU A 113 51.98 -4.34 -5.74
CA LEU A 113 53.21 -3.72 -5.23
C LEU A 113 54.08 -4.65 -4.36
N ASP A 114 53.88 -5.97 -4.49
CA ASP A 114 54.75 -7.00 -3.88
C ASP A 114 55.44 -7.87 -4.94
N GLN A 115 55.41 -7.46 -6.22
CA GLN A 115 56.08 -8.20 -7.31
C GLN A 115 57.30 -7.47 -7.88
N ASP A 116 57.48 -6.17 -7.60
CA ASP A 116 58.66 -5.40 -8.01
C ASP A 116 59.78 -5.37 -6.95
N SER A 117 59.56 -5.86 -5.73
CA SER A 117 60.62 -5.97 -4.71
C SER A 117 61.43 -7.28 -4.79
N LEU A 118 61.13 -8.15 -5.78
CA LEU A 118 61.88 -9.37 -6.04
C LEU A 118 62.90 -9.25 -7.20
N ASN A 119 62.97 -8.10 -7.88
CA ASN A 119 63.83 -7.90 -9.06
C ASN A 119 64.74 -6.64 -8.99
N SER A 120 65.00 -6.07 -7.82
CA SER A 120 66.01 -5.00 -7.64
C SER A 120 67.17 -5.43 -6.75
#